data_AF-A0AAP0JP34-F1
#
_entry.id   AF-A0AAP0JP34-F1
#
_cell.length_a   1.000
_cell.length_b   1.000
_cell.length_c   1.000
_cell.angle_alpha   90.00
_cell.angle_beta   90.00
_cell.angle_gamma   90.00
#
_symmetry.space_group_name_H-M   'P 1'
#
loop_
_entity.id
_entity.type
_entity.pdbx_description
1 polymer ?
#
loop_
_entity_poly.entity_id
_entity_poly.type
_entity_poly.pdbx_seq_one_letter_code
_entity_poly.pdbx_strand_id
1 'polypeptide(L)'
;MDQEVVKVILSCKQDIWKTQELFELVEEYFENSLQTLDFCTALGRCLKRARDSQLIINVALQQFEEEDGMNQKKYLRTLEELKNFKEAGDPFTEEFMEIFKTVYKHQLSMLEKLQVQKSKLDKKLKSVKAWRKVSSIIFATTFAAVLICSVVAAAMAAPPVAAALSAATSIPLGTMGKWVDSLWKNYVDALKGQKEVISSMQAGTYIAIKDLDGIRVLVDRLEMKSNL
;
A
#
# COMPACT_ATOMS: atom_id res chain seq x y z
N MET A 1 -11.84 -10.71 0.73
CA MET A 1 -11.49 -10.39 -0.66
C MET A 1 -10.96 -11.67 -1.25
N ASP A 2 -11.52 -12.14 -2.36
CA ASP A 2 -11.16 -13.43 -2.97
C ASP A 2 -9.84 -13.29 -3.76
N GLN A 3 -9.02 -14.34 -3.78
CA GLN A 3 -7.80 -14.40 -4.60
C GLN A 3 -8.13 -14.24 -6.09
N GLU A 4 -9.30 -14.71 -6.52
CA GLU A 4 -9.81 -14.48 -7.87
C GLU A 4 -10.18 -13.02 -8.12
N VAL A 5 -10.71 -12.31 -7.11
CA VAL A 5 -10.98 -10.86 -7.21
C VAL A 5 -9.68 -10.06 -7.30
N VAL A 6 -8.64 -10.44 -6.55
CA VAL A 6 -7.31 -9.83 -6.66
C VAL A 6 -6.72 -10.05 -8.05
N LYS A 7 -6.77 -11.28 -8.59
CA LYS A 7 -6.32 -11.58 -9.95
C LYS A 7 -7.09 -10.77 -11.01
N VAL A 8 -8.41 -10.64 -10.87
CA VAL A 8 -9.24 -9.83 -11.76
C VAL A 8 -8.85 -8.35 -11.67
N ILE A 9 -8.63 -7.80 -10.48
CA ILE A 9 -8.20 -6.40 -10.29
C ILE A 9 -6.82 -6.16 -10.93
N LEU A 10 -5.87 -7.08 -10.71
CA LEU A 10 -4.52 -7.00 -11.28
C LEU A 10 -4.54 -7.09 -12.81
N SER A 11 -5.31 -8.03 -13.37
CA SER A 11 -5.44 -8.24 -14.81
C SER A 11 -6.22 -7.12 -15.51
N CYS A 12 -7.24 -6.53 -14.87
CA CYS A 12 -8.00 -5.41 -15.42
C CYS A 12 -7.20 -4.09 -15.53
N LYS A 13 -6.03 -3.98 -14.88
CA LYS A 13 -5.22 -2.75 -14.83
C LYS A 13 -3.78 -2.92 -15.30
N GLN A 14 -3.48 -3.97 -16.09
CA GLN A 14 -2.14 -4.25 -16.61
C GLN A 14 -1.49 -3.02 -17.30
N ASP A 15 -2.30 -2.19 -17.96
CA ASP A 15 -1.87 -0.95 -18.64
C ASP A 15 -1.39 0.16 -17.70
N ILE A 16 -1.81 0.13 -16.43
CA ILE A 16 -1.39 1.06 -15.36
C ILE A 16 -0.06 0.59 -14.76
N TRP A 17 0.14 -0.72 -14.69
CA TRP A 17 1.33 -1.38 -14.13
C TRP A 17 2.52 -1.42 -15.11
N LYS A 18 2.77 -0.32 -15.83
CA LYS A 18 3.75 -0.23 -16.94
C LYS A 18 5.19 -0.64 -16.60
N THR A 19 5.52 -0.82 -15.32
CA THR A 19 6.82 -1.32 -14.88
C THR A 19 6.62 -2.58 -14.06
N GLN A 20 7.33 -3.65 -14.43
CA GLN A 20 7.37 -4.92 -13.71
C GLN A 20 7.59 -4.74 -12.19
N GLU A 21 8.52 -3.84 -11.81
CA GLU A 21 8.81 -3.52 -10.40
C GLU A 21 7.57 -3.04 -9.61
N LEU A 22 6.65 -2.30 -10.25
CA LEU A 22 5.43 -1.80 -9.58
C LEU A 22 4.37 -2.89 -9.49
N PHE A 23 4.25 -3.72 -10.53
CA PHE A 23 3.31 -4.83 -10.55
C PHE A 23 3.61 -5.82 -9.41
N GLU A 24 4.87 -6.26 -9.29
CA GLU A 24 5.31 -7.16 -8.23
C GLU A 24 5.07 -6.58 -6.83
N LEU A 25 5.31 -5.28 -6.64
CA LEU A 25 5.06 -4.60 -5.37
C LEU A 25 3.58 -4.58 -4.99
N VAL A 26 2.70 -4.42 -5.97
CA VAL A 26 1.25 -4.39 -5.75
C VAL A 26 0.71 -5.78 -5.49
N GLU A 27 1.21 -6.78 -6.22
CA GLU A 27 0.90 -8.18 -5.97
C GLU A 27 1.29 -8.58 -4.53
N GLU A 28 2.52 -8.25 -4.11
CA GLU A 28 2.97 -8.49 -2.73
C GLU A 28 2.11 -7.73 -1.70
N TYR A 29 1.70 -6.49 -1.99
CA TYR A 29 0.80 -5.74 -1.13
C TYR A 29 -0.56 -6.42 -0.96
N PHE A 30 -1.15 -6.94 -2.04
CA PHE A 30 -2.42 -7.67 -1.97
C PHE A 30 -2.27 -9.00 -1.23
N GLU A 31 -1.19 -9.72 -1.42
CA GLU A 31 -0.91 -10.96 -0.67
C GLU A 31 -0.83 -10.69 0.84
N ASN A 32 -0.11 -9.63 1.26
CA ASN A 32 -0.08 -9.20 2.66
C ASN A 32 -1.47 -8.81 3.18
N SER A 33 -2.33 -8.24 2.32
CA SER A 33 -3.70 -7.90 2.67
C SER A 33 -4.59 -9.13 2.86
N LEU A 34 -4.39 -10.18 2.06
CA LEU A 34 -5.08 -11.47 2.23
C LEU A 34 -4.68 -12.13 3.56
N GLN A 35 -3.39 -12.16 3.88
CA GLN A 35 -2.91 -12.71 5.16
C GLN A 35 -3.45 -11.92 6.35
N THR A 36 -3.61 -10.61 6.20
CA THR A 36 -4.26 -9.76 7.22
C THR A 36 -5.73 -10.12 7.40
N LEU A 37 -6.43 -10.50 6.34
CA LEU A 37 -7.81 -10.98 6.42
C LEU A 37 -7.92 -12.35 7.11
N ASP A 38 -6.99 -13.25 6.86
CA ASP A 38 -6.91 -14.54 7.56
C ASP A 38 -6.65 -14.32 9.06
N PHE A 39 -5.77 -13.39 9.40
CA PHE A 39 -5.59 -12.93 10.77
C PHE A 39 -6.88 -12.38 11.38
N CYS A 40 -7.63 -11.52 10.67
CA CYS A 40 -8.92 -11.02 11.16
C CYS A 40 -9.93 -12.15 11.41
N THR A 41 -9.91 -13.19 10.59
CA THR A 41 -10.74 -14.39 10.78
C THR A 41 -10.34 -15.15 12.04
N ALA A 42 -9.04 -15.34 12.27
CA ALA A 42 -8.51 -15.94 13.48
C ALA A 42 -8.85 -15.10 14.73
N LEU A 43 -8.70 -13.78 14.65
CA LEU A 43 -9.09 -12.84 15.70
C LEU A 43 -10.59 -12.95 16.02
N GLY A 44 -11.45 -13.02 15.00
CA GLY A 44 -12.89 -13.21 15.19
C GLY A 44 -13.22 -14.50 15.95
N ARG A 45 -12.52 -15.60 15.67
CA ARG A 45 -12.65 -16.85 16.46
C ARG A 45 -12.21 -16.68 17.90
N CYS A 46 -11.09 -15.99 18.15
CA CYS A 46 -10.60 -15.72 19.50
C CYS A 46 -11.58 -14.85 20.29
N LEU A 47 -12.11 -13.79 19.69
CA LEU A 47 -13.12 -12.93 20.30
C LEU A 47 -14.41 -13.69 20.63
N LYS A 48 -14.84 -14.61 19.75
CA LYS A 48 -15.98 -15.48 20.03
C LYS A 48 -15.72 -16.35 21.26
N ARG A 49 -14.57 -17.04 21.32
CA ARG A 49 -14.18 -17.82 22.51
C ARG A 49 -14.17 -16.98 23.78
N ALA A 50 -13.60 -15.77 23.73
CA ALA A 50 -13.56 -14.87 24.87
C ALA A 50 -14.97 -14.50 25.37
N ARG A 51 -15.91 -14.25 24.45
CA ARG A 51 -17.31 -13.99 24.79
C ARG A 51 -18.01 -15.21 25.37
N ASP A 52 -17.79 -16.38 24.79
CA ASP A 52 -18.38 -17.63 25.26
C ASP A 52 -17.86 -17.93 26.68
N SER A 53 -16.57 -17.75 26.95
CA SER A 53 -15.99 -17.88 28.30
C SER A 53 -16.56 -16.85 29.29
N GLN A 54 -16.77 -15.60 28.86
CA GLN A 54 -17.41 -14.59 29.70
C GLN A 54 -18.86 -14.96 30.07
N LEU A 55 -19.60 -15.60 29.17
CA LEU A 55 -20.95 -16.08 29.45
C LEU A 55 -20.96 -17.12 30.56
N ILE A 56 -19.98 -18.04 30.57
CA ILE A 56 -19.83 -19.05 31.65
C ILE A 56 -19.66 -18.36 33.01
N ILE A 57 -18.83 -17.32 33.10
CA ILE A 57 -18.66 -16.54 34.34
C ILE A 57 -19.98 -15.91 34.77
N ASN A 58 -20.73 -15.30 33.86
CA ASN A 58 -22.01 -14.66 34.20
C ASN A 58 -23.02 -15.70 34.71
N VAL A 59 -23.06 -16.89 34.13
CA VAL A 59 -23.90 -18.00 34.61
C VAL A 59 -23.45 -18.46 36.00
N ALA A 60 -22.16 -18.60 36.24
CA ALA A 60 -21.61 -18.96 37.55
C ALA A 60 -22.00 -17.92 38.63
N LEU A 61 -21.94 -16.62 38.31
CA LEU A 61 -22.35 -15.55 39.22
C LEU A 61 -23.84 -15.61 39.55
N GLN A 62 -24.70 -15.84 38.55
CA GLN A 62 -26.13 -16.00 38.77
C GLN A 62 -26.44 -17.21 39.66
N GLN A 63 -25.82 -18.37 39.39
CA GLN A 63 -25.98 -19.56 40.21
C GLN A 63 -25.50 -19.35 41.65
N PHE A 64 -24.42 -18.58 41.84
CA PHE A 64 -23.91 -18.24 43.16
C PHE A 64 -24.92 -17.44 43.99
N GLU A 65 -25.60 -16.47 43.37
CA GLU A 65 -26.65 -15.68 44.01
C GLU A 65 -27.89 -16.55 44.36
N GLU A 66 -28.27 -17.46 43.47
CA GLU A 66 -29.42 -18.37 43.66
C GLU A 66 -29.15 -19.46 44.73
N GLU A 67 -27.90 -19.85 44.94
CA GLU A 67 -27.49 -20.90 45.90
C GLU A 67 -27.35 -20.40 47.35
N ASP A 68 -27.85 -19.20 47.69
CA ASP A 68 -27.80 -18.67 49.06
C ASP A 68 -28.79 -19.36 50.03
N GLY A 69 -28.36 -20.47 50.64
CA GLY A 69 -29.07 -21.17 51.73
C GLY A 69 -28.17 -22.06 52.61
N MET A 70 -28.62 -22.37 53.84
CA MET A 70 -27.89 -23.14 54.89
C MET A 70 -27.77 -24.66 54.60
N ASN A 71 -27.34 -25.06 53.40
CA ASN A 71 -27.25 -26.48 53.04
C ASN A 71 -25.81 -26.90 52.69
N GLN A 72 -25.42 -28.14 53.05
CA GLN A 72 -24.04 -28.63 52.94
C GLN A 72 -23.57 -28.88 51.50
N LYS A 73 -24.48 -28.77 50.51
CA LYS A 73 -24.21 -28.87 49.06
C LYS A 73 -24.20 -27.49 48.36
N LYS A 74 -23.87 -26.42 49.10
CA LYS A 74 -23.81 -25.05 48.58
C LYS A 74 -22.75 -24.95 47.48
N TYR A 75 -23.03 -24.16 46.45
CA TYR A 75 -22.08 -23.79 45.39
C TYR A 75 -21.63 -24.90 44.43
N LEU A 76 -22.28 -26.06 44.43
CA LEU A 76 -21.88 -27.15 43.52
C LEU A 76 -22.04 -26.76 42.06
N ARG A 77 -23.15 -26.09 41.69
CA ARG A 77 -23.39 -25.65 40.31
C ARG A 77 -22.43 -24.54 39.93
N THR A 78 -22.28 -23.55 40.82
CA THR A 78 -21.28 -22.48 40.66
C THR A 78 -19.88 -23.04 40.38
N LEU A 79 -19.45 -24.04 41.16
CA LEU A 79 -18.12 -24.65 41.03
C LEU A 79 -17.99 -25.45 39.73
N GLU A 80 -19.06 -26.12 39.29
CA GLU A 80 -19.11 -26.79 37.98
C GLU A 80 -18.92 -25.80 36.83
N GLU A 81 -19.61 -24.65 36.84
CA GLU A 81 -19.43 -23.62 35.80
C GLU A 81 -18.03 -22.99 35.83
N LEU A 82 -17.47 -22.72 37.02
CA LEU A 82 -16.09 -22.23 37.12
C LEU A 82 -15.08 -23.26 36.62
N LYS A 83 -15.35 -24.56 36.78
CA LYS A 83 -14.54 -25.62 36.19
C LYS A 83 -14.65 -25.61 34.66
N ASN A 84 -15.86 -25.45 34.11
CA ASN A 84 -16.09 -25.31 32.67
C ASN A 84 -15.34 -24.08 32.10
N PHE A 85 -15.35 -22.95 32.82
CA PHE A 85 -14.59 -21.76 32.44
C PHE A 85 -13.08 -22.03 32.40
N LYS A 86 -12.55 -22.72 33.42
CA LYS A 86 -11.13 -23.11 33.46
C LYS A 86 -10.77 -24.05 32.32
N GLU A 87 -11.65 -24.97 31.95
CA GLU A 87 -11.46 -25.90 30.84
C GLU A 87 -11.55 -25.21 29.47
N ALA A 88 -12.32 -24.12 29.34
CA ALA A 88 -12.40 -23.33 28.11
C ALA A 88 -11.06 -22.65 27.75
N GLY A 89 -10.20 -22.39 28.73
CA GLY A 89 -8.83 -21.96 28.55
C GLY A 89 -8.67 -20.54 27.97
N ASP A 90 -7.47 -20.25 27.47
CA ASP A 90 -7.14 -18.95 26.89
C ASP A 90 -7.79 -18.77 25.51
N PRO A 91 -8.61 -17.72 25.30
CA PRO A 91 -9.19 -17.43 23.99
C PRO A 91 -8.16 -17.04 22.93
N PHE A 92 -6.96 -16.58 23.31
CA PHE A 92 -5.86 -16.20 22.41
C PHE A 92 -4.74 -17.23 22.47
N THR A 93 -4.84 -18.26 21.63
CA THR A 93 -3.90 -19.38 21.60
C THR A 93 -2.54 -19.01 20.99
N GLU A 94 -1.49 -19.81 21.25
CA GLU A 94 -0.17 -19.60 20.62
C GLU A 94 -0.23 -19.57 19.09
N GLU A 95 -1.10 -20.39 18.49
CA GLU A 95 -1.36 -20.36 17.03
C GLU A 95 -1.81 -18.97 16.55
N PHE A 96 -2.72 -18.31 17.30
CA PHE A 96 -3.15 -16.96 16.99
C PHE A 96 -1.98 -15.97 17.11
N MET A 97 -1.16 -16.12 18.14
CA MET A 97 0.02 -15.27 18.36
C MET A 97 1.07 -15.42 17.25
N GLU A 98 1.25 -16.62 16.72
CA GLU A 98 2.14 -16.88 15.59
C GLU A 98 1.64 -16.19 14.31
N ILE A 99 0.33 -16.29 14.04
CA ILE A 99 -0.31 -15.58 12.91
C ILE A 99 -0.15 -14.06 13.08
N PHE A 100 -0.42 -13.54 14.29
CA PHE A 100 -0.26 -12.12 14.59
C PHE A 100 1.18 -11.63 14.34
N LYS A 101 2.19 -12.33 14.88
CA LYS A 101 3.61 -11.98 14.70
C LYS A 101 4.00 -11.99 13.23
N THR A 102 3.52 -12.97 12.46
CA THR A 102 3.80 -13.10 11.02
C THR A 102 3.21 -11.94 10.23
N VAL A 103 1.92 -11.65 10.41
CA VAL A 103 1.25 -10.53 9.73
C VAL A 103 1.89 -9.20 10.11
N TYR A 104 2.22 -8.98 11.38
CA TYR A 104 2.90 -7.78 11.84
C TYR A 104 4.25 -7.58 11.15
N LYS A 105 5.07 -8.65 11.06
CA LYS A 105 6.36 -8.62 10.36
C LYS A 105 6.20 -8.32 8.87
N HIS A 106 5.22 -8.94 8.21
CA HIS A 106 4.96 -8.70 6.79
C HIS A 106 4.52 -7.25 6.52
N GLN A 107 3.65 -6.68 7.36
CA GLN A 107 3.24 -5.28 7.23
C GLN A 107 4.43 -4.32 7.41
N LEU A 108 5.32 -4.57 8.38
CA LEU A 108 6.54 -3.78 8.54
C LEU A 108 7.47 -3.86 7.34
N SER A 109 7.72 -5.07 6.82
CA SER A 109 8.56 -5.26 5.63
C SER A 109 7.97 -4.56 4.41
N MET A 110 6.65 -4.64 4.25
CA MET A 110 5.95 -3.95 3.16
C MET A 110 6.06 -2.44 3.27
N LEU A 111 5.94 -1.88 4.48
CA LEU A 111 6.12 -0.45 4.71
C LEU A 111 7.52 0.02 4.28
N GLU A 112 8.55 -0.74 4.63
CA GLU A 112 9.94 -0.45 4.25
C GLU A 112 10.12 -0.48 2.72
N LYS A 113 9.64 -1.53 2.05
CA LYS A 113 9.68 -1.66 0.58
C LYS A 113 8.99 -0.48 -0.11
N LEU A 114 7.81 -0.09 0.37
CA LEU A 114 7.06 1.06 -0.15
C LEU A 114 7.82 2.37 0.03
N GLN A 115 8.46 2.59 1.18
CA GLN A 115 9.28 3.77 1.43
C GLN A 115 10.51 3.84 0.52
N VAL A 116 11.21 2.73 0.33
CA VAL A 116 12.36 2.63 -0.57
C VAL A 116 11.94 2.97 -2.00
N GLN A 117 10.87 2.35 -2.51
CA GLN A 117 10.39 2.59 -3.87
C GLN A 117 9.89 4.02 -4.08
N LYS A 118 9.18 4.59 -3.10
CA LYS A 118 8.78 6.01 -3.12
C LYS A 118 9.99 6.93 -3.22
N SER A 119 11.05 6.67 -2.45
CA SER A 119 12.28 7.47 -2.52
C SER A 119 12.99 7.38 -3.87
N LYS A 120 12.97 6.19 -4.51
CA LYS A 120 13.52 5.95 -5.86
C LYS A 120 12.74 6.77 -6.89
N LEU A 121 11.41 6.77 -6.83
CA LEU A 121 10.57 7.58 -7.69
C LEU A 121 10.78 9.08 -7.48
N ASP A 122 10.94 9.54 -6.24
CA ASP A 122 11.22 10.95 -5.95
C ASP A 122 12.55 11.42 -6.56
N LYS A 123 13.59 10.59 -6.48
CA LYS A 123 14.88 10.84 -7.14
C LYS A 123 14.74 10.89 -8.67
N LYS A 124 14.03 9.92 -9.26
CA LYS A 124 13.75 9.88 -10.70
C LYS A 124 13.00 11.13 -11.17
N LEU A 125 11.95 11.53 -10.45
CA LEU A 125 11.13 12.68 -10.79
C LEU A 125 11.92 14.00 -10.70
N LYS A 126 12.84 14.14 -9.75
CA LYS A 126 13.79 15.27 -9.67
C LYS A 126 14.74 15.28 -10.88
N SER A 127 15.34 14.14 -11.21
CA SER A 127 16.25 14.00 -12.36
C SER A 127 15.57 14.36 -13.68
N VAL A 128 14.37 13.85 -13.91
CA VAL A 128 13.57 14.12 -15.11
C VAL A 128 13.25 15.60 -15.26
N LYS A 129 12.88 16.27 -14.16
CA LYS A 129 12.63 17.71 -14.17
C LYS A 129 13.89 18.50 -14.55
N ALA A 130 15.06 18.08 -14.08
CA ALA A 130 16.33 18.69 -14.45
C ALA A 130 16.65 18.43 -15.93
N TRP A 131 16.50 17.19 -16.40
CA TRP A 131 16.79 16.83 -17.78
C TRP A 131 15.83 17.47 -18.79
N ARG A 132 14.57 17.70 -18.43
CA ARG A 132 13.64 18.49 -19.24
C ARG A 132 14.16 19.92 -19.45
N LYS A 133 14.68 20.57 -18.40
CA LYS A 133 15.27 21.91 -18.51
C LYS A 133 16.49 21.90 -19.42
N VAL A 134 17.39 20.95 -19.22
CA VAL A 134 18.62 20.81 -20.02
C VAL A 134 18.30 20.55 -21.49
N SER A 135 17.43 19.58 -21.79
CA SER A 135 17.02 19.27 -23.16
C SER A 135 16.28 20.44 -23.83
N SER A 136 15.45 21.18 -23.09
CA SER A 136 14.82 22.39 -23.61
C SER A 136 15.83 23.48 -23.96
N ILE A 137 16.88 23.67 -23.14
CA ILE A 137 17.93 24.66 -23.42
C ILE A 137 18.73 24.23 -24.65
N ILE A 138 19.18 22.98 -24.72
CA ILE A 138 19.94 22.44 -25.87
C ILE A 138 19.12 22.57 -27.15
N PHE A 139 17.84 22.20 -27.11
CA PHE A 139 16.97 22.31 -28.28
C PHE A 139 16.82 23.77 -28.73
N ALA A 140 16.61 24.70 -27.79
CA ALA A 140 16.50 26.13 -28.10
C ALA A 140 17.81 26.72 -28.66
N THR A 141 18.97 26.35 -28.11
CA THR A 141 20.27 26.89 -28.54
C THR A 141 20.70 26.32 -29.89
N THR A 142 20.61 25.01 -30.11
CA THR A 142 20.88 24.39 -31.42
C THR A 142 19.95 24.96 -32.48
N PHE A 143 18.67 25.14 -32.15
CA PHE A 143 17.71 25.72 -33.07
C PHE A 143 18.04 27.17 -33.44
N ALA A 144 18.37 28.02 -32.46
CA ALA A 144 18.80 29.39 -32.72
C ALA A 144 20.05 29.46 -33.61
N ALA A 145 21.03 28.58 -33.37
CA ALA A 145 22.25 28.51 -34.19
C ALA A 145 21.94 28.13 -35.65
N VAL A 146 21.10 27.12 -35.89
CA VAL A 146 20.70 26.71 -37.24
C VAL A 146 19.97 27.84 -37.97
N LEU A 147 19.09 28.58 -37.29
CA LEU A 147 18.41 29.73 -37.89
C LEU A 147 19.39 30.83 -38.31
N ILE A 148 20.34 31.17 -37.44
CA ILE A 148 21.36 32.19 -37.74
C ILE A 148 22.20 31.75 -38.95
N CYS A 149 22.68 30.50 -38.96
CA CYS A 149 23.46 29.96 -40.09
C CYS A 149 22.64 29.93 -41.39
N SER A 150 21.35 29.60 -41.33
CA SER A 150 20.46 29.56 -42.49
C SER A 150 20.24 30.94 -43.11
N VAL A 151 20.05 31.98 -42.29
CA VAL A 151 19.92 33.37 -42.76
C VAL A 151 21.20 33.83 -43.46
N VAL A 152 22.36 33.57 -42.88
CA VAL A 152 23.66 33.93 -43.47
C VAL A 152 23.87 33.22 -44.81
N ALA A 153 23.58 31.91 -44.89
CA ALA A 153 23.71 31.14 -46.12
C ALA A 153 22.77 31.66 -47.23
N ALA A 154 21.52 31.99 -46.89
CA ALA A 154 20.56 32.52 -47.85
C ALA A 154 20.97 33.91 -48.40
N ALA A 155 21.52 34.78 -47.55
CA ALA A 155 22.04 36.09 -47.97
C ALA A 155 23.25 35.98 -48.91
N MET A 156 24.02 34.90 -48.83
CA MET A 156 25.19 34.65 -49.67
C MET A 156 24.89 33.82 -50.94
N ALA A 157 23.69 33.26 -51.07
CA ALA A 157 23.36 32.31 -52.13
C ALA A 157 22.67 32.95 -53.34
N ALA A 158 22.93 32.40 -54.54
CA ALA A 158 22.29 32.81 -55.78
C ALA A 158 20.75 32.58 -55.77
N PRO A 159 19.96 33.31 -56.58
CA PRO A 159 18.48 33.30 -56.51
C PRO A 159 17.80 31.93 -56.49
N PRO A 160 18.25 30.89 -57.22
CA PRO A 160 17.62 29.56 -57.20
C PRO A 160 17.82 28.80 -55.87
N VAL A 161 18.93 29.05 -55.18
CA VAL A 161 19.31 28.35 -53.94
C VAL A 161 18.55 28.96 -52.74
N ALA A 162 18.27 30.26 -52.78
CA ALA A 162 17.42 30.93 -51.79
C ALA A 162 15.97 30.42 -51.80
N ALA A 163 15.44 30.07 -52.98
CA ALA A 163 14.10 29.49 -53.13
C ALA A 163 13.99 28.09 -52.49
N ALA A 164 15.02 27.23 -52.66
CA ALA A 164 15.06 25.91 -52.05
C ALA A 164 15.19 25.96 -50.52
N LEU A 165 15.98 26.90 -49.98
CA LEU A 165 16.13 27.09 -48.54
C LEU A 165 14.84 27.59 -47.87
N SER A 166 14.09 28.50 -48.52
CA SER A 166 12.79 28.97 -48.00
C SER A 166 11.73 27.86 -47.91
N ALA A 167 11.81 26.84 -48.78
CA ALA A 167 10.90 25.68 -48.72
C ALA A 167 11.28 24.68 -47.60
N ALA A 168 12.55 24.59 -47.21
CA ALA A 168 12.99 23.70 -46.14
C ALA A 168 12.73 24.27 -44.73
N THR A 169 12.70 25.60 -44.58
CA THR A 169 12.38 26.29 -43.32
C THR A 169 10.89 26.30 -42.99
N SER A 170 10.01 25.84 -43.90
CA SER A 170 8.57 25.76 -43.69
C SER A 170 8.11 24.53 -42.88
N ILE A 171 9.03 23.64 -42.46
CA ILE A 171 8.69 22.58 -41.50
C ILE A 171 8.25 23.27 -40.20
N PRO A 172 7.02 23.07 -39.70
CA PRO A 172 6.52 23.85 -38.58
C PRO A 172 7.29 23.51 -37.29
N LEU A 173 8.22 24.39 -36.93
CA LEU A 173 9.17 24.27 -35.82
C LEU A 173 8.51 24.21 -34.44
N GLY A 174 7.29 24.75 -34.32
CA GLY A 174 6.45 24.58 -33.15
C GLY A 174 6.10 23.11 -32.85
N THR A 175 6.18 22.22 -33.83
CA THR A 175 5.75 20.81 -33.70
C THR A 175 6.78 19.96 -32.96
N MET A 176 8.08 20.17 -33.22
CA MET A 176 9.15 19.35 -32.65
C MET A 176 9.38 19.66 -31.15
N GLY A 177 9.35 20.95 -30.77
CA GLY A 177 9.43 21.35 -29.37
C GLY A 177 8.22 20.90 -28.55
N LYS A 178 7.00 20.98 -29.12
CA LYS A 178 5.77 20.45 -28.51
C LYS A 178 5.82 18.93 -28.36
N TRP A 179 6.41 18.21 -29.32
CA TRP A 179 6.58 16.77 -29.23
C TRP A 179 7.49 16.37 -28.06
N VAL A 180 8.68 16.97 -27.95
CA VAL A 180 9.64 16.71 -26.86
C VAL A 180 9.03 17.05 -25.48
N ASP A 181 8.34 18.19 -25.36
CA ASP A 181 7.67 18.54 -24.10
C ASP A 181 6.54 17.56 -23.77
N SER A 182 5.75 17.13 -24.76
CA SER A 182 4.67 16.14 -24.55
C SER A 182 5.23 14.79 -24.08
N LEU A 183 6.34 14.32 -24.64
CA LEU A 183 7.00 13.09 -24.22
C LEU A 183 7.45 13.19 -22.76
N TRP A 184 8.10 14.29 -22.39
CA TRP A 184 8.51 14.51 -21.00
C TRP A 184 7.34 14.64 -20.05
N LYS A 185 6.25 15.28 -20.48
CA LYS A 185 5.01 15.43 -19.71
C LYS A 185 4.39 14.07 -19.44
N ASN A 186 4.19 13.25 -20.47
CA ASN A 186 3.66 11.90 -20.36
C ASN A 186 4.50 11.03 -19.42
N TYR A 187 5.84 11.12 -19.50
CA TYR A 187 6.74 10.40 -18.61
C TYR A 187 6.62 10.86 -17.14
N VAL A 188 6.56 12.18 -16.90
CA VAL A 188 6.38 12.72 -15.54
C VAL A 188 5.04 12.34 -14.96
N ASP A 189 3.97 12.40 -15.75
CA ASP A 189 2.63 12.06 -15.28
C ASP A 189 2.50 10.56 -14.98
N ALA A 190 3.15 9.70 -15.76
CA ALA A 190 3.29 8.28 -15.42
C ALA A 190 4.00 8.07 -14.07
N LEU A 191 5.15 8.72 -13.84
CA LEU A 191 5.88 8.61 -12.56
C LEU A 191 5.07 9.14 -11.37
N LYS A 192 4.28 10.21 -11.55
CA LYS A 192 3.37 10.72 -10.52
C LYS A 192 2.29 9.71 -10.18
N GLY A 193 1.67 9.08 -11.20
CA GLY A 193 0.67 8.03 -10.98
C GLY A 193 1.23 6.86 -10.18
N GLN A 194 2.44 6.39 -10.52
CA GLN A 194 3.12 5.35 -9.73
C GLN A 194 3.35 5.78 -8.28
N LYS A 195 3.78 7.02 -8.06
CA LYS A 195 4.02 7.57 -6.72
C LYS A 195 2.72 7.68 -5.90
N GLU A 196 1.61 8.03 -6.53
CA GLU A 196 0.30 8.14 -5.89
C GLU A 196 -0.19 6.78 -5.40
N VAL A 197 -0.07 5.75 -6.25
CA VAL A 197 -0.40 4.37 -5.87
C VAL A 197 0.46 3.90 -4.72
N ILE A 198 1.79 4.08 -4.78
CA ILE A 198 2.70 3.72 -3.67
C ILE A 198 2.39 4.50 -2.40
N SER A 199 2.05 5.79 -2.50
CA SER A 199 1.73 6.60 -1.32
C SER A 199 0.42 6.15 -0.66
N SER A 200 -0.55 5.73 -1.46
CA SER A 200 -1.82 5.19 -0.96
C SER A 200 -1.61 3.84 -0.27
N MET A 201 -0.84 2.93 -0.87
CA MET A 201 -0.44 1.66 -0.25
C MET A 201 0.33 1.91 1.06
N GLN A 202 1.27 2.85 1.07
CA GLN A 202 2.04 3.21 2.27
C GLN A 202 1.15 3.70 3.41
N ALA A 203 0.15 4.54 3.11
CA ALA A 203 -0.81 5.01 4.10
C ALA A 203 -1.65 3.86 4.64
N GLY A 204 -2.15 2.98 3.76
CA GLY A 204 -2.90 1.78 4.15
C GLY A 204 -2.09 0.83 5.05
N THR A 205 -0.84 0.51 4.67
CA THR A 205 0.06 -0.32 5.48
C THR A 205 0.35 0.32 6.85
N TYR A 206 0.55 1.64 6.90
CA TYR A 206 0.76 2.34 8.17
C TYR A 206 -0.44 2.23 9.11
N ILE A 207 -1.66 2.40 8.57
CA ILE A 207 -2.90 2.23 9.33
C ILE A 207 -3.00 0.79 9.85
N ALA A 208 -2.76 -0.22 8.99
CA ALA A 208 -2.80 -1.62 9.39
C ALA A 208 -1.82 -1.93 10.53
N ILE A 209 -0.60 -1.40 10.51
CA ILE A 209 0.36 -1.55 11.61
C ILE A 209 -0.19 -0.93 12.90
N LYS A 210 -0.81 0.24 12.82
CA LYS A 210 -1.40 0.90 14.00
C LYS A 210 -2.59 0.17 14.57
N ASP A 211 -3.41 -0.43 13.72
CA ASP A 211 -4.51 -1.28 14.17
C ASP A 211 -3.97 -2.54 14.85
N LEU A 212 -2.91 -3.16 14.32
CA LEU A 212 -2.24 -4.31 14.94
C LEU A 212 -1.61 -3.95 16.30
N ASP A 213 -0.95 -2.79 16.41
CA ASP A 213 -0.44 -2.27 17.69
C ASP A 213 -1.59 -2.15 18.71
N GLY A 214 -2.72 -1.59 18.29
CA GLY A 214 -3.90 -1.44 19.13
C GLY A 214 -4.51 -2.77 19.56
N ILE A 215 -4.64 -3.72 18.63
CA ILE A 215 -5.13 -5.07 18.92
C ILE A 215 -4.24 -5.75 19.95
N ARG A 216 -2.91 -5.70 19.78
CA ARG A 216 -1.97 -6.29 20.75
C ARG A 216 -2.21 -5.77 22.16
N VAL A 217 -2.31 -4.46 22.34
CA VAL A 217 -2.56 -3.85 23.65
C VAL A 217 -3.89 -4.34 24.25
N LEU A 218 -4.93 -4.50 23.43
CA LEU A 218 -6.23 -5.00 23.88
C LEU A 218 -6.18 -6.48 24.27
N VAL A 219 -5.44 -7.30 23.51
CA VAL A 219 -5.22 -8.71 23.80
C VAL A 219 -4.45 -8.88 25.12
N ASP A 220 -3.31 -8.19 25.26
CA ASP A 220 -2.49 -8.21 26.50
C ASP A 220 -3.34 -7.82 27.73
N ARG A 221 -4.25 -6.86 27.58
CA ARG A 221 -5.16 -6.43 28.64
C ARG A 221 -6.21 -7.48 29.00
N LEU A 222 -6.69 -8.26 28.03
CA LEU A 222 -7.64 -9.35 28.26
C LEU A 222 -6.95 -10.53 28.95
N GLU A 223 -5.74 -10.88 28.53
CA GLU A 223 -4.92 -11.93 29.16
C GLU A 223 -4.60 -11.59 30.61
N MET A 224 -4.17 -10.36 30.90
CA MET A 224 -3.89 -9.93 32.29
C MET A 224 -5.12 -10.01 33.20
N LYS A 225 -6.32 -9.75 32.68
CA LYS A 225 -7.57 -9.84 33.45
C LYS A 225 -8.07 -11.27 33.63
N SER A 226 -7.67 -12.20 32.77
CA SER A 226 -8.08 -13.61 32.84
C SER A 226 -7.22 -14.46 33.79
N ASN A 227 -6.06 -13.95 34.24
CA ASN A 227 -5.12 -14.62 35.13
C ASN A 227 -5.29 -14.24 36.63
N LEU A 228 -6.38 -13.56 36.98
CA LEU A 228 -6.78 -13.17 38.34
C LEU A 228 -7.99 -14.00 38.76
#